data_AF-A0A453Q235-F1
#
_entry.id   AF-A0A453Q235-F1
#
_cell.length_a   1.000
_cell.length_b   1.000
_cell.length_c   1.000
_cell.angle_alpha   90.00
_cell.angle_beta   90.00
_cell.angle_gamma   90.00
#
_symmetry.space_group_name_H-M   'P 1'
#
loop_
_entity.id
_entity.type
_entity.pdbx_description
1 polymer ?
#
loop_
_entity_poly.entity_id
_entity_poly.type
_entity_poly.pdbx_seq_one_letter_code
_entity_poly.pdbx_strand_id
1 'polypeptide(L)' 'MIKGEGEKQPWDGDDDSAVPRYNRRMEMPADVYKINKIKAEMKNGILWVTLLKVEEEERKSVFHVKVE' A
#
# COMPACT_ATOMS: atom_id res chain seq x y z
N MET A 1 18.24 -29.03 11.04
CA MET A 1 18.66 -27.62 10.88
C MET A 1 18.20 -27.19 9.50
N ILE A 2 17.15 -26.38 9.40
CA ILE A 2 16.64 -25.91 8.10
C ILE A 2 17.34 -24.57 7.83
N LYS A 3 18.22 -24.54 6.82
CA LYS A 3 18.80 -23.31 6.29
C LYS A 3 17.81 -22.71 5.30
N GLY A 4 17.23 -21.56 5.65
CA GLY A 4 16.41 -20.78 4.72
C GLY A 4 17.30 -19.96 3.81
N GLU A 5 17.75 -20.54 2.71
CA GLU A 5 18.44 -19.83 1.63
C GLU A 5 17.42 -19.58 0.50
N GLY A 6 16.52 -18.61 0.73
CA GLY A 6 15.75 -17.98 -0.35
C GLY A 6 16.59 -16.88 -1.00
N GLU A 7 16.33 -16.58 -2.28
CA GLU A 7 17.06 -15.55 -3.04
C GLU A 7 17.04 -14.20 -2.29
N LYS A 8 18.22 -13.71 -1.90
CA LYS A 8 18.38 -12.37 -1.31
C LYS A 8 17.92 -11.33 -2.33
N GLN A 9 16.90 -10.58 -1.95
CA GLN A 9 16.43 -9.44 -2.71
C GLN A 9 17.38 -8.25 -2.50
N PRO A 10 17.43 -7.27 -3.43
CA PRO A 10 18.36 -6.12 -3.35
C PRO A 10 18.24 -5.26 -2.08
N TRP A 11 17.17 -5.43 -1.30
CA TRP A 11 16.90 -4.71 -0.06
C TRP A 11 17.21 -5.51 1.20
N ASP A 12 17.62 -6.77 1.07
CA ASP A 12 18.08 -7.63 2.16
C ASP A 12 19.51 -7.21 2.51
N GLY A 13 19.64 -6.23 3.40
CA GLY A 13 20.93 -5.64 3.78
C GLY A 13 21.92 -6.69 4.28
N ASP A 14 23.20 -6.50 3.91
CA ASP A 14 24.29 -7.45 4.17
C ASP A 14 24.88 -7.41 5.59
N ASP A 15 24.24 -6.73 6.55
CA ASP A 15 24.83 -6.49 7.87
C ASP A 15 24.06 -7.20 8.98
N ASP A 16 24.76 -8.07 9.72
CA ASP A 16 24.24 -8.83 10.88
C ASP A 16 23.84 -7.92 12.07
N SER A 17 24.11 -6.62 11.98
CA SER A 17 23.60 -5.58 12.90
C SER A 17 22.22 -5.02 12.51
N ALA A 18 21.64 -5.48 11.40
CA ALA A 18 20.49 -4.85 10.78
C ALA A 18 19.22 -4.94 11.64
N VAL A 19 18.71 -3.78 12.01
CA VAL A 19 17.35 -3.59 12.53
C VAL A 19 16.37 -4.26 11.54
N PRO A 20 15.39 -5.08 12.00
CA PRO A 20 14.45 -5.74 11.11
C PRO A 20 13.79 -4.73 10.16
N ARG A 21 14.06 -4.89 8.86
CA ARG A 21 13.52 -4.01 7.82
C ARG A 21 12.16 -4.54 7.37
N TYR A 22 11.10 -3.84 7.74
CA TYR A 22 9.74 -4.17 7.31
C TYR A 22 9.41 -3.43 6.02
N ASN A 23 9.37 -4.14 4.90
CA ASN A 23 8.89 -3.63 3.62
C ASN A 23 7.52 -4.25 3.28
N ARG A 24 6.57 -3.40 2.86
CA ARG A 24 5.26 -3.82 2.35
C ARG A 24 4.90 -2.94 1.17
N ARG A 25 4.41 -3.57 0.10
CA ARG A 25 3.86 -2.90 -1.09
C ARG A 25 2.39 -3.24 -1.17
N MET A 26 1.56 -2.23 -1.39
CA MET A 26 0.15 -2.39 -1.69
C MET A 26 -0.13 -1.66 -2.99
N GLU A 27 -0.75 -2.35 -3.94
CA GLU A 27 -1.18 -1.76 -5.19
C GLU A 27 -2.60 -1.22 -5.00
N MET A 28 -2.81 0.05 -5.35
CA MET A 28 -4.08 0.74 -5.13
C MET A 28 -4.60 1.31 -6.46
N PRO A 29 -5.87 1.04 -6.80
CA PRO A 29 -6.47 1.56 -8.03
C PRO A 29 -6.61 3.10 -7.96
N ALA A 30 -5.97 3.78 -8.90
CA ALA A 30 -5.86 5.25 -8.93
C ALA A 30 -7.19 5.96 -9.24
N ASP A 31 -8.15 5.26 -9.83
CA ASP A 31 -9.51 5.73 -10.11
C ASP A 31 -10.45 5.63 -8.90
N VAL A 32 -10.09 4.82 -7.90
CA VAL A 32 -10.91 4.58 -6.71
C VAL A 32 -10.48 5.45 -5.53
N TYR A 33 -9.21 5.88 -5.48
CA TYR A 33 -8.65 6.64 -4.36
C TYR A 33 -7.96 7.92 -4.82
N LYS A 34 -8.12 8.98 -4.01
CA LYS A 34 -7.41 10.26 -4.21
C LYS A 34 -5.95 10.11 -3.73
N ILE A 35 -5.09 9.52 -4.57
CA ILE A 35 -3.68 9.21 -4.25
C ILE A 35 -2.90 10.47 -3.82
N ASN A 36 -3.24 11.64 -4.36
CA ASN A 36 -2.63 12.91 -3.98
C ASN A 36 -3.00 13.39 -2.56
N LYS A 37 -3.99 12.78 -1.90
CA LYS A 37 -4.45 13.14 -0.56
C LYS A 37 -4.14 12.09 0.50
N ILE A 38 -3.19 11.19 0.22
CA ILE A 38 -2.76 10.17 1.19
C ILE A 38 -2.10 10.84 2.40
N LYS A 39 -2.46 10.38 3.59
CA LYS A 39 -1.83 10.79 4.85
C LYS A 39 -1.23 9.58 5.55
N ALA A 40 -0.10 9.77 6.22
CA ALA A 40 0.56 8.73 6.99
C ALA A 40 0.98 9.24 8.37
N GLU A 41 0.81 8.41 9.40
CA GLU A 41 1.24 8.65 10.77
C GLU A 41 1.95 7.40 11.32
N MET A 42 3.04 7.58 12.05
CA MET A 42 3.76 6.52 12.75
C MET A 42 3.61 6.71 14.25
N LYS A 43 3.04 5.71 14.94
CA LYS A 43 2.90 5.74 16.39
C LYS A 43 3.19 4.36 16.98
N ASN A 44 4.13 4.30 17.92
CA ASN A 44 4.52 3.06 18.62
C ASN A 44 4.87 1.89 17.68
N GLY A 45 5.56 2.19 16.57
CA GLY A 45 5.92 1.18 15.56
C GLY A 45 4.80 0.76 14.60
N ILE A 46 3.61 1.36 14.72
CA ILE A 46 2.49 1.12 13.80
C ILE A 46 2.41 2.26 12.79
N LEU A 47 2.42 1.89 11.50
CA LEU A 47 2.16 2.80 10.39
C LEU A 47 0.67 2.86 10.09
N TRP A 48 0.06 4.01 10.33
CA TRP A 48 -1.31 4.32 9.95
C TRP A 48 -1.31 5.07 8.63
N VAL A 49 -1.98 4.53 7.61
CA VAL A 49 -2.12 5.17 6.30
C VAL A 49 -3.60 5.41 6.03
N THR A 50 -3.96 6.67 5.78
CA THR A 50 -5.33 7.07 5.46
C THR A 50 -5.43 7.38 3.98
N LEU A 51 -6.32 6.65 3.29
CA LEU A 51 -6.66 6.83 1.87
C LEU A 51 -8.06 7.42 1.76
N LEU A 52 -8.23 8.47 0.94
CA LEU A 52 -9.55 9.02 0.64
C LEU A 52 -10.15 8.33 -0.59
N LYS A 53 -11.34 7.77 -0.45
CA LYS A 53 -12.10 7.16 -1.54
C LYS A 53 -12.71 8.25 -2.44
N VAL A 54 -12.65 8.05 -3.75
CA VAL A 54 -13.33 8.88 -4.75
C VAL A 54 -14.83 8.57 -4.70
N GLU A 55 -15.66 9.63 -4.70
CA GLU A 55 -17.13 9.50 -4.76
C GLU A 55 -17.55 8.82 -6.06
N GLU A 56 -18.67 8.10 -6.05
CA GLU A 56 -19.06 7.31 -7.22
C GLU A 56 -19.26 8.16 -8.47
N GLU A 57 -19.86 9.34 -8.38
CA GLU A 57 -20.06 10.25 -9.50
C GLU A 57 -18.76 10.70 -10.19
N GLU A 58 -17.66 10.80 -9.44
CA GLU A 58 -16.33 11.17 -9.97
C GLU A 58 -15.61 9.98 -10.63
N ARG A 59 -16.15 8.74 -10.51
CA ARG A 59 -15.54 7.55 -11.11
C ARG A 59 -15.89 7.46 -12.58
N LYS A 60 -14.87 7.20 -13.40
CA LYS A 60 -15.02 6.97 -14.85
C LYS A 60 -15.92 5.78 -15.22
N SER A 61 -16.30 4.93 -14.26
CA SER A 61 -17.03 3.67 -14.48
C SER A 61 -18.47 3.66 -13.99
N VAL A 62 -19.09 4.83 -13.70
CA VAL A 62 -20.52 4.87 -13.34
C VAL A 62 -21.40 4.93 -14.58
N PHE A 63 -22.18 3.87 -14.77
CA PHE A 63 -23.26 3.83 -15.75
C PHE A 63 -24.57 4.25 -15.06
N HIS A 64 -25.05 5.46 -15.36
CA HIS A 64 -26.41 5.85 -15.00
C HIS A 64 -27.40 5.14 -15.92
N VAL A 65 -27.90 3.98 -15.50
CA VAL A 65 -28.95 3.27 -16.23
C VAL A 65 -30.29 3.90 -15.86
N LYS A 66 -30.93 4.58 -16.82
CA LYS A 66 -32.35 4.96 -16.70
C LYS A 66 -33.21 3.72 -16.92
N VAL A 67 -34.12 3.45 -15.99
CA VAL A 67 -35.16 2.44 -16.14
C VAL A 67 -36.45 3.18 -16.50
N GLU A 68 -37.07 2.84 -17.64
CA GLU A 68 -38.41 3.28 -18.05
C GLU A 68 -39.50 2.36 -17.50
#